data_AF-A0A2N6EKC7-F1
#
_entry.id   AF-A0A2N6EKC7-F1
#
_cell.length_a   1.000
_cell.length_b   1.000
_cell.length_c   1.000
_cell.angle_alpha   90.00
_cell.angle_beta   90.00
_cell.angle_gamma   90.00
#
_symmetry.space_group_name_H-M   'P 1'
#
loop_
_entity.id
_entity.type
_entity.pdbx_description
1 polymer ?
#
loop_
_entity_poly.entity_id
_entity_poly.type
_entity_poly.pdbx_seq_one_letter_code
_entity_poly.pdbx_strand_id
1 'polypeptide(L)'
;MAVRALSFILLLVLCCGPAAACFGPKLYVGVPAGGSSDLLFALVTLYVQEKTGVESLRVDLAPDVDPLSELAADRLDLVLVEGDGANDHPGRIFSVDGYPVVVAGSRPLDELQFTTVVPAVRKLETLVTPQDIAALLVRVDEGASAMAAVRRLMMTRRWI
;
A
#
# COMPACT_ATOMS: atom_id res chain seq x y z
N MET A 1 -39.32 6.46 -42.94
CA MET A 1 -37.95 5.98 -42.63
C MET A 1 -37.30 6.73 -41.46
N ALA A 2 -37.68 7.97 -41.13
CA ALA A 2 -37.09 8.75 -40.05
C ALA A 2 -37.26 8.17 -38.62
N VAL A 3 -38.38 7.48 -38.35
CA VAL A 3 -38.67 6.93 -37.01
C VAL A 3 -37.72 5.78 -36.62
N ARG A 4 -37.27 4.97 -37.59
CA ARG A 4 -36.32 3.87 -37.34
C ARG A 4 -34.90 4.36 -37.01
N ALA A 5 -34.49 5.49 -37.58
CA ALA A 5 -33.19 6.09 -37.30
C ALA A 5 -33.13 6.67 -35.87
N LEU A 6 -34.24 7.28 -35.41
CA LEU A 6 -34.33 7.85 -34.07
C LEU A 6 -34.27 6.78 -32.97
N SER A 7 -34.90 5.62 -33.19
CA SER A 7 -34.84 4.48 -32.25
C SER A 7 -33.44 3.87 -32.13
N PHE A 8 -32.66 3.85 -33.22
CA PHE A 8 -31.27 3.35 -33.19
C PHE A 8 -30.32 4.30 -32.47
N ILE A 9 -30.52 5.61 -32.60
CA ILE A 9 -29.70 6.63 -31.91
C ILE A 9 -29.98 6.61 -30.40
N LEU A 10 -31.24 6.44 -29.99
CA LEU A 10 -31.60 6.36 -28.57
C LEU A 10 -30.98 5.14 -27.88
N LEU A 11 -30.90 3.99 -28.57
CA LEU A 11 -30.29 2.77 -28.03
C LEU A 11 -28.78 2.90 -27.83
N LEU A 12 -28.09 3.66 -28.70
CA LEU A 12 -26.63 3.88 -28.64
C LEU A 12 -26.22 4.81 -27.50
N VAL A 13 -27.08 5.75 -27.11
CA VAL A 13 -26.81 6.70 -26.01
C VAL A 13 -26.96 6.03 -24.63
N LEU A 14 -27.81 5.01 -24.52
CA LEU A 14 -28.05 4.28 -23.26
C LEU A 14 -26.92 3.30 -22.88
N CYS A 15 -26.00 2.98 -23.78
CA CYS A 15 -24.84 2.11 -23.49
C CYS A 15 -23.60 2.87 -22.99
N CYS A 16 -23.64 4.21 -22.93
CA CYS A 16 -22.56 5.05 -22.39
C CYS A 16 -22.84 5.49 -20.94
N GLY A 17 -23.36 4.59 -20.10
CA GLY A 17 -23.28 4.78 -18.66
C GLY A 17 -21.81 4.84 -18.23
N PRO A 18 -21.45 5.59 -17.18
CA PRO A 18 -20.09 5.51 -16.64
C PRO A 18 -19.86 4.04 -16.30
N ALA A 19 -18.96 3.39 -17.03
CA ALA A 19 -18.30 2.22 -16.52
C ALA A 19 -17.61 2.73 -15.26
N ALA A 20 -18.25 2.54 -14.10
CA ALA A 20 -17.54 2.51 -12.85
C ALA A 20 -16.47 1.46 -13.09
N ALA A 21 -15.26 1.89 -13.45
CA ALA A 21 -14.14 0.99 -13.59
C ALA A 21 -14.15 0.20 -12.29
N CYS A 22 -14.24 -1.13 -12.41
CA CYS A 22 -14.20 -2.03 -11.27
C CYS A 22 -12.80 -1.92 -10.67
N PHE A 23 -12.53 -0.82 -9.97
CA PHE A 23 -11.34 -0.62 -9.19
C PHE A 23 -11.38 -1.72 -8.13
N GLY A 24 -10.34 -2.54 -8.13
CA GLY A 24 -10.20 -3.60 -7.15
C GLY A 24 -10.26 -3.06 -5.71
N PRO A 25 -10.45 -3.95 -4.73
CA PRO A 25 -10.48 -3.54 -3.34
C PRO A 25 -9.17 -2.84 -2.97
N LYS A 26 -9.27 -1.74 -2.22
CA LYS A 26 -8.12 -0.92 -1.80
C LYS A 26 -7.68 -1.28 -0.40
N LEU A 27 -6.38 -1.19 -0.16
CA LEU A 27 -5.76 -1.28 1.16
C LEU A 27 -5.57 0.10 1.77
N TYR A 28 -6.08 0.34 2.97
CA TYR A 28 -5.85 1.56 3.73
C TYR A 28 -4.62 1.38 4.63
N VAL A 29 -3.59 2.21 4.43
CA VAL A 29 -2.33 2.11 5.14
C VAL A 29 -2.17 3.34 6.05
N GLY A 30 -2.18 3.10 7.36
CA GLY A 30 -1.91 4.13 8.36
C GLY A 30 -0.44 4.45 8.44
N VAL A 31 -0.09 5.71 8.18
CA VAL A 31 1.28 6.20 8.19
C VAL A 31 1.42 7.29 9.26
N PRO A 32 2.20 7.05 10.34
CA PRO A 32 2.53 8.11 11.29
C PRO A 32 3.49 9.11 10.63
N ALA A 33 3.54 10.32 11.18
CA ALA A 33 4.44 11.36 10.69
C ALA A 33 5.91 10.92 10.86
N GLY A 34 6.69 10.91 9.78
CA GLY A 34 8.12 10.60 9.82
C GLY A 34 8.68 10.17 8.46
N GLY A 35 9.92 10.55 8.16
CA GLY A 35 10.55 10.26 6.85
C GLY A 35 10.75 8.75 6.59
N SER A 36 11.06 7.98 7.64
CA SER A 36 11.11 6.51 7.59
C SER A 36 9.75 5.90 7.27
N SER A 37 8.68 6.43 7.85
CA SER A 37 7.31 5.96 7.63
C SER A 37 6.83 6.27 6.22
N ASP A 38 7.16 7.43 5.68
CA ASP A 38 6.88 7.80 4.28
C ASP A 38 7.61 6.89 3.29
N LEU A 39 8.87 6.60 3.56
CA LEU A 39 9.67 5.73 2.73
C LEU A 39 9.13 4.28 2.75
N LEU A 40 8.81 3.76 3.93
CA LEU A 40 8.29 2.42 4.08
C LEU A 40 6.89 2.28 3.48
N PHE A 41 6.04 3.30 3.58
CA PHE A 41 4.78 3.35 2.84
C PHE A 41 5.04 3.18 1.33
N ALA A 42 5.96 3.97 0.76
CA ALA A 42 6.30 3.87 -0.66
C ALA A 42 6.84 2.47 -1.04
N LEU A 43 7.70 1.90 -0.19
CA LEU A 43 8.30 0.56 -0.36
C LEU A 43 7.23 -0.54 -0.38
N VAL A 44 6.33 -0.55 0.60
CA VAL A 44 5.28 -1.56 0.74
C VAL A 44 4.25 -1.41 -0.36
N THR A 45 3.71 -0.21 -0.55
CA THR A 45 2.63 0.04 -1.51
C THR A 45 3.05 -0.25 -2.95
N LEU A 46 4.24 0.18 -3.37
CA LEU A 46 4.73 -0.13 -4.71
C LEU A 46 4.88 -1.64 -4.92
N TYR A 47 5.47 -2.34 -3.95
CA TYR A 47 5.67 -3.78 -4.11
C TYR A 47 4.35 -4.55 -4.12
N VAL A 48 3.42 -4.20 -3.22
CA VAL A 48 2.09 -4.82 -3.17
C VAL A 48 1.34 -4.57 -4.47
N GLN A 49 1.29 -3.34 -4.95
CA GLN A 49 0.60 -3.00 -6.20
C GLN A 49 1.17 -3.79 -7.39
N GLU A 50 2.50 -3.84 -7.54
CA GLU A 50 3.15 -4.53 -8.66
C GLU A 50 3.03 -6.06 -8.57
N LYS A 51 2.97 -6.64 -7.36
CA LYS A 51 2.89 -8.11 -7.17
C LYS A 51 1.49 -8.67 -7.07
N THR A 52 0.53 -7.87 -6.63
CA THR A 52 -0.82 -8.33 -6.33
C THR A 52 -1.89 -7.62 -7.15
N GLY A 53 -1.57 -6.48 -7.76
CA GLY A 53 -2.55 -5.60 -8.41
C GLY A 53 -3.42 -4.81 -7.42
N VAL A 54 -3.23 -5.00 -6.11
CA VAL A 54 -4.00 -4.31 -5.07
C VAL A 54 -3.44 -2.90 -4.86
N GLU A 55 -4.28 -1.89 -5.05
CA GLU A 55 -3.92 -0.50 -4.78
C GLU A 55 -3.93 -0.22 -3.27
N SER A 56 -3.03 0.64 -2.82
CA SER A 56 -3.05 1.14 -1.44
C SER A 56 -3.35 2.65 -1.40
N LEU A 57 -4.11 3.05 -0.39
CA LEU A 57 -4.39 4.43 -0.03
C LEU A 57 -3.67 4.76 1.26
N ARG A 58 -2.99 5.91 1.24
CA ARG A 58 -2.35 6.47 2.42
C ARG A 58 -3.40 7.09 3.33
N VAL A 59 -3.32 6.81 4.62
CA VAL A 59 -4.05 7.49 5.69
C VAL A 59 -3.03 8.06 6.66
N ASP A 60 -2.88 9.37 6.68
CA ASP A 60 -1.98 10.05 7.61
C ASP A 60 -2.54 9.97 9.04
N LEU A 61 -1.73 9.46 9.97
CA LEU A 61 -2.09 9.37 11.38
C LEU A 61 -1.58 10.60 12.12
N ALA A 62 -2.46 11.20 12.94
CA ALA A 62 -2.08 12.28 13.82
C ALA A 62 -1.12 11.76 14.92
N PRO A 63 -0.21 12.60 15.46
CA PRO A 63 0.80 12.16 16.42
C PRO A 63 0.27 11.55 17.73
N ASP A 64 -0.98 11.90 18.10
CA ASP A 64 -1.67 11.43 19.30
C ASP A 64 -2.53 10.17 19.06
N VAL A 65 -2.60 9.70 17.82
CA VAL A 65 -3.37 8.50 17.44
C VAL A 65 -2.45 7.28 17.51
N ASP A 66 -2.84 6.30 18.32
CA ASP A 66 -2.19 5.00 18.36
C ASP A 66 -2.53 4.17 17.10
N PRO A 67 -1.56 3.84 16.23
CA PRO A 67 -1.82 3.09 15.00
C PRO A 67 -2.43 1.71 15.26
N LEU A 68 -2.05 1.03 16.34
CA LEU A 68 -2.56 -0.32 16.64
C LEU A 68 -4.03 -0.29 17.07
N SER A 69 -4.46 0.78 17.76
CA SER A 69 -5.86 0.99 18.11
C SER A 69 -6.74 1.24 16.87
N GLU A 70 -6.24 1.98 15.87
CA GLU A 70 -6.95 2.19 14.60
C GLU A 70 -7.06 0.90 13.77
N LEU A 71 -6.01 0.09 13.78
CA LEU A 71 -5.98 -1.24 13.16
C LEU A 71 -7.00 -2.18 13.82
N ALA A 72 -7.03 -2.22 15.16
CA ALA A 72 -7.96 -3.05 15.92
C ALA A 72 -9.43 -2.61 15.76
N ALA A 73 -9.66 -1.36 15.38
CA ALA A 73 -10.99 -0.84 15.06
C ALA A 73 -11.40 -1.07 13.60
N ASP A 74 -10.63 -1.86 12.83
CA ASP A 74 -10.83 -2.19 11.41
C ASP A 74 -10.96 -0.94 10.50
N ARG A 75 -10.37 0.19 10.91
CA ARG A 75 -10.34 1.42 10.09
C ARG A 75 -9.18 1.45 9.10
N LEU A 76 -8.16 0.63 9.35
CA LEU A 76 -6.95 0.51 8.56
C LEU A 76 -6.68 -0.96 8.29
N ASP A 77 -6.10 -1.25 7.13
CA ASP A 77 -5.73 -2.60 6.73
C ASP A 77 -4.28 -2.92 7.12
N LEU A 78 -3.39 -1.92 7.03
CA LEU A 78 -2.00 -1.99 7.43
C LEU A 78 -1.63 -0.74 8.24
N VAL A 79 -0.72 -0.86 9.20
CA VAL A 79 -0.16 0.29 9.92
C VAL A 79 1.35 0.18 10.05
N LEU A 80 2.02 1.33 10.01
CA LEU A 80 3.42 1.44 10.38
C LEU A 80 3.51 1.82 11.86
N VAL A 81 4.27 1.03 12.62
CA VAL A 81 4.40 1.20 14.07
C VAL A 81 5.88 1.39 14.41
N GLU A 82 6.18 2.47 15.12
CA GLU A 82 7.53 2.76 15.60
C GLU A 82 7.78 2.10 16.96
N GLY A 83 9.02 1.68 17.20
CA GLY A 83 9.46 1.13 18.49
C GLY A 83 9.43 -0.39 18.61
N ASP A 84 10.16 -0.89 19.61
CA ASP A 84 10.51 -2.32 19.72
C ASP A 84 9.30 -3.24 19.98
N GLY A 85 8.25 -2.73 20.63
CA GLY A 85 7.05 -3.50 20.97
C GLY A 85 6.23 -3.98 19.76
N ALA A 86 6.44 -3.40 18.58
CA ALA A 86 5.74 -3.80 17.36
C ALA A 86 6.26 -5.13 16.78
N ASN A 87 7.49 -5.52 17.09
CA ASN A 87 8.10 -6.74 16.54
C ASN A 87 7.44 -8.02 17.06
N ASP A 88 6.87 -7.98 18.26
CA ASP A 88 6.19 -9.14 18.87
C ASP A 88 4.69 -9.21 18.51
N HIS A 89 4.18 -8.25 17.74
CA HIS A 89 2.76 -8.22 17.38
C HIS A 89 2.39 -9.40 16.45
N PRO A 90 1.30 -10.16 16.72
CA PRO A 90 0.94 -11.33 15.92
C PRO A 90 0.62 -11.01 14.45
N GLY A 91 0.10 -9.80 14.20
CA GLY A 91 -0.17 -9.27 12.86
C GLY A 91 1.07 -8.74 12.13
N ARG A 92 2.29 -8.87 12.67
CA ARG A 92 3.50 -8.39 12.00
C ARG A 92 3.76 -9.10 10.67
N ILE A 93 3.99 -8.32 9.62
CA ILE A 93 4.25 -8.86 8.27
C ILE A 93 5.52 -8.32 7.60
N PHE A 94 6.15 -7.27 8.14
CA PHE A 94 7.44 -6.75 7.68
C PHE A 94 8.16 -6.05 8.83
N SER A 95 9.44 -6.34 9.02
CA SER A 95 10.33 -5.63 9.92
C SER A 95 11.74 -5.58 9.33
N VAL A 96 12.41 -4.44 9.52
CA VAL A 96 13.85 -4.30 9.27
C VAL A 96 14.42 -3.53 10.47
N ASP A 97 15.49 -4.08 11.06
CA ASP A 97 16.09 -3.53 12.28
C ASP A 97 16.35 -2.02 12.17
N GLY A 98 15.90 -1.29 13.20
CA GLY A 98 16.06 0.17 13.28
C GLY A 98 15.00 0.98 12.52
N TYR A 99 13.99 0.33 11.92
CA TYR A 99 12.93 1.00 11.17
C TYR A 99 11.52 0.62 11.67
N PRO A 100 10.50 1.41 11.31
CA PRO A 100 9.11 1.07 11.62
C PRO A 100 8.72 -0.31 11.09
N VAL A 101 7.85 -0.97 11.84
CA VAL A 101 7.33 -2.31 11.55
C VAL A 101 5.97 -2.18 10.87
N VAL A 102 5.67 -3.05 9.90
CA VAL A 102 4.35 -3.11 9.28
C VAL A 102 3.53 -4.21 9.91
N VAL A 103 2.36 -3.83 10.40
CA VAL A 103 1.39 -4.72 11.03
C VAL A 103 0.12 -4.75 10.19
N ALA A 104 -0.41 -5.95 9.94
CA ALA A 104 -1.65 -6.18 9.23
C ALA A 104 -2.84 -6.37 10.18
N GLY A 105 -3.98 -5.81 9.76
CA GLY A 105 -5.27 -6.00 10.39
C GLY A 105 -5.99 -7.24 9.87
N SER A 106 -7.25 -7.39 10.25
CA SER A 106 -8.08 -8.55 9.92
C SER A 106 -8.26 -8.73 8.40
N ARG A 107 -8.54 -7.65 7.65
CA ARG A 107 -8.89 -7.76 6.23
C ARG A 107 -7.79 -8.39 5.38
N PRO A 108 -6.50 -7.97 5.43
CA PRO A 108 -5.44 -8.63 4.67
C PRO A 108 -5.13 -10.06 5.13
N LEU A 109 -5.48 -10.42 6.37
CA LEU A 109 -5.24 -11.75 6.94
C LEU A 109 -6.35 -12.74 6.57
N ASP A 110 -7.60 -12.29 6.57
CA ASP A 110 -8.78 -13.16 6.57
C ASP A 110 -9.62 -13.07 5.29
N GLU A 111 -9.60 -11.94 4.58
CA GLU A 111 -10.42 -11.78 3.37
C GLU A 111 -9.74 -12.35 2.13
N LEU A 112 -10.47 -13.17 1.37
CA LEU A 112 -9.98 -13.84 0.16
C LEU A 112 -9.37 -12.90 -0.88
N GLN A 113 -9.92 -11.68 -0.97
CA GLN A 113 -9.51 -10.67 -1.94
C GLN A 113 -8.11 -10.07 -1.67
N PHE A 114 -7.55 -10.26 -0.47
CA PHE A 114 -6.23 -9.77 -0.07
C PHE A 114 -5.23 -10.88 0.25
N THR A 115 -5.56 -12.13 -0.02
CA THR A 115 -4.74 -13.32 0.33
C THR A 115 -3.30 -13.26 -0.17
N THR A 116 -3.01 -12.51 -1.23
CA THR A 116 -1.66 -12.36 -1.80
C THR A 116 -0.85 -11.21 -1.19
N VAL A 117 -1.50 -10.29 -0.45
CA VAL A 117 -0.87 -9.10 0.14
C VAL A 117 0.15 -9.50 1.20
N VAL A 118 -0.29 -10.25 2.23
CA VAL A 118 0.60 -10.66 3.33
C VAL A 118 1.79 -11.50 2.83
N PRO A 119 1.61 -12.51 1.95
CA PRO A 119 2.74 -13.20 1.33
C PRO A 119 3.68 -12.28 0.55
N ALA A 120 3.16 -11.30 -0.19
CA ALA A 120 4.00 -10.35 -0.92
C ALA A 120 4.83 -9.48 0.03
N VAL A 121 4.23 -8.93 1.08
CA VAL A 121 4.94 -8.08 2.05
C VAL A 121 5.99 -8.88 2.83
N ARG A 122 5.67 -10.11 3.25
CA ARG A 122 6.67 -11.02 3.85
C ARG A 122 7.79 -11.38 2.88
N LYS A 123 7.47 -11.52 1.58
CA LYS A 123 8.52 -11.74 0.57
C LYS A 123 9.43 -10.52 0.46
N LEU A 124 8.89 -9.31 0.52
CA LEU A 124 9.66 -8.06 0.49
C LEU A 124 10.63 -7.95 1.68
N GLU A 125 10.20 -8.35 2.88
CA GLU A 125 11.07 -8.42 4.07
C GLU A 125 12.33 -9.27 3.80
N THR A 126 12.20 -10.38 3.06
CA THR A 126 13.37 -11.22 2.70
C THR A 126 14.31 -10.61 1.67
N LEU A 127 13.90 -9.53 0.99
CA LEU A 127 14.65 -8.90 -0.10
C LEU A 127 15.35 -7.61 0.35
N VAL A 128 14.73 -6.87 1.26
CA VAL A 128 15.18 -5.55 1.70
C VAL A 128 16.19 -5.68 2.82
N THR A 129 17.29 -4.95 2.73
CA THR A 129 18.30 -4.86 3.77
C THR A 129 18.22 -3.52 4.52
N PRO A 130 18.73 -3.42 5.76
CA PRO A 130 18.86 -2.13 6.45
C PRO A 130 19.64 -1.10 5.62
N GLN A 131 20.67 -1.55 4.87
CA GLN A 131 21.47 -0.68 4.02
C GLN A 131 20.67 -0.11 2.84
N ASP A 132 19.72 -0.87 2.29
CA ASP A 132 18.83 -0.38 1.24
C ASP A 132 17.94 0.75 1.76
N ILE A 133 17.38 0.61 2.96
CA ILE A 133 16.53 1.64 3.58
C ILE A 133 17.35 2.88 3.91
N ALA A 134 18.54 2.71 4.51
CA ALA A 134 19.44 3.83 4.82
C ALA A 134 19.83 4.62 3.56
N ALA A 135 20.19 3.93 2.48
CA ALA A 135 20.56 4.59 1.21
C ALA A 135 19.37 5.31 0.55
N LEU A 136 18.16 4.79 0.72
CA LEU A 136 16.95 5.45 0.25
C LEU A 136 16.62 6.70 1.07
N LEU A 137 16.76 6.65 2.40
CA LEU A 137 16.55 7.81 3.27
C LEU A 137 17.46 8.97 2.91
N VAL A 138 18.76 8.71 2.73
CA VAL A 138 19.73 9.74 2.29
C VAL A 138 19.25 10.44 1.02
N ARG A 139 18.75 9.69 0.03
CA ARG A 139 18.25 10.28 -1.22
C ARG A 139 16.98 11.12 -1.02
N VAL A 140 16.09 10.69 -0.13
CA VAL A 140 14.87 11.44 0.19
C VAL A 140 15.22 12.73 0.94
N ASP A 141 16.17 12.67 1.87
CA ASP A 141 16.70 13.84 2.58
C ASP A 141 17.40 14.83 1.63
N GLU A 142 18.04 14.33 0.57
CA GLU A 142 18.58 15.13 -0.55
C GLU A 142 17.49 15.70 -1.49
N GLY A 143 16.21 15.45 -1.22
CA GLY A 143 15.06 16.00 -1.94
C GLY A 143 14.47 15.11 -3.04
N ALA A 144 14.89 13.84 -3.14
CA ALA A 144 14.26 12.90 -4.06
C ALA A 144 12.86 12.49 -3.57
N SER A 145 11.93 12.25 -4.50
CA SER A 145 10.65 11.63 -4.16
C SER A 145 10.87 10.19 -3.67
N ALA A 146 10.32 9.84 -2.50
CA ALA A 146 10.38 8.48 -1.93
C ALA A 146 9.88 7.42 -2.93
N MET A 147 8.73 7.66 -3.57
CA MET A 147 8.17 6.77 -4.60
C MET A 147 9.12 6.54 -5.77
N ALA A 148 9.75 7.60 -6.28
CA ALA A 148 10.68 7.50 -7.39
C ALA A 148 11.98 6.78 -6.99
N ALA A 149 12.51 7.05 -5.80
CA ALA A 149 13.71 6.43 -5.27
C ALA A 149 13.51 4.92 -5.04
N VAL A 150 12.40 4.54 -4.40
CA VAL A 150 12.00 3.15 -4.18
C VAL A 150 11.80 2.41 -5.49
N ARG A 151 11.01 2.96 -6.43
CA ARG A 151 10.77 2.32 -7.74
C ARG A 151 12.09 2.05 -8.47
N ARG A 152 13.02 3.00 -8.44
CA ARG A 152 14.36 2.84 -9.05
C ARG A 152 15.15 1.72 -8.38
N LEU A 153 15.13 1.62 -7.06
CA LEU A 153 15.79 0.52 -6.33
C LEU A 153 15.20 -0.82 -6.77
N MET A 154 13.87 -0.96 -6.72
CA MET A 154 13.18 -2.20 -7.07
C MET A 154 13.49 -2.67 -8.50
N MET A 155 13.48 -1.75 -9.48
CA MET A 155 13.85 -2.06 -10.86
C MET A 155 15.32 -2.50 -10.97
N THR A 156 16.23 -1.80 -10.29
CA THR A 156 17.67 -2.11 -10.29
C THR A 156 17.94 -3.50 -9.71
N ARG A 157 17.21 -3.86 -8.66
CA ARG A 157 17.27 -5.16 -8.00
C ARG A 157 16.40 -6.24 -8.67
N ARG A 158 15.65 -5.88 -9.72
CA ARG A 158 14.69 -6.74 -10.44
C ARG A 158 13.61 -7.35 -9.54
N TRP A 159 13.17 -6.59 -8.56
CA TRP A 159 12.06 -6.96 -7.69
C TRP A 159 10.72 -6.70 -8.35
N ILE A 160 10.66 -5.71 -9.25
CA ILE A 160 9.52 -5.39 -10.14
C ILE A 160 10.03 -5.28 -11.57
#